data_AF-A0A285Q3Y2-F1
#
_entry.id   AF-A0A285Q3Y2-F1
#
_cell.length_a   1.000
_cell.length_b   1.000
_cell.length_c   1.000
_cell.angle_alpha   90.00
_cell.angle_beta   90.00
_cell.angle_gamma   90.00
#
_symmetry.space_group_name_H-M   'P 1'
#
loop_
_entity.id
_entity.type
_entity.pdbx_description
1 polymer ?
#
loop_
_entity_poly.entity_id
_entity_poly.type
_entity_poly.pdbx_seq_one_letter_code
_entity_poly.pdbx_strand_id
1 'polypeptide(L)'
;MPEIENRFSSVEQKGFFSKLIDGDFGLAKTYWLYGFVVGLVINLITRIVPSLGALVVILALAIPYQVTVLLGVWRAVDKYQGRKAWAILAKIAAVLGWLGVLANLGVLVEVIGYL
;
A
#
# COMPACT_ATOMS: atom_id res chain seq x y z
N MET A 1 -10.34 -17.65 -39.31
CA MET A 1 -11.21 -16.89 -38.40
C MET A 1 -10.39 -16.41 -37.19
N PRO A 2 -9.58 -15.35 -37.35
CA PRO A 2 -8.65 -14.82 -36.33
C PRO A 2 -9.33 -13.97 -35.24
N GLU A 3 -10.62 -13.68 -35.37
CA GLU A 3 -11.35 -12.79 -34.45
C GLU A 3 -11.58 -13.38 -33.05
N ILE A 4 -11.50 -14.71 -32.91
CA ILE A 4 -11.70 -15.36 -31.61
C ILE A 4 -10.39 -15.35 -30.81
N GLU A 5 -9.24 -15.57 -31.45
CA GLU A 5 -7.91 -15.51 -30.82
C GLU A 5 -7.57 -14.09 -30.32
N ASN A 6 -8.04 -13.06 -31.03
CA ASN A 6 -7.87 -11.65 -30.66
C ASN A 6 -8.71 -11.20 -29.44
N ARG A 7 -9.73 -11.96 -29.01
CA ARG A 7 -10.53 -11.64 -27.81
C ARG A 7 -9.93 -12.20 -26.52
N PHE A 8 -9.03 -13.17 -26.63
CA PHE A 8 -8.44 -13.83 -25.46
C PHE A 8 -7.10 -13.22 -25.03
N SER A 9 -6.44 -12.44 -25.89
CA SER A 9 -5.35 -11.54 -25.49
C SER A 9 -5.86 -10.25 -24.82
N SER A 10 -7.15 -9.92 -24.94
CA SER A 10 -7.68 -8.57 -24.69
C SER A 10 -8.32 -8.33 -23.32
N VAL A 11 -8.18 -9.25 -22.36
CA VAL A 11 -8.42 -8.94 -20.94
C VAL A 11 -7.11 -9.15 -20.21
N GLU A 12 -6.24 -8.14 -20.26
CA GLU A 12 -5.07 -8.07 -19.39
C GLU A 12 -5.53 -8.31 -17.94
N GLN A 13 -5.27 -9.51 -17.41
CA GLN A 13 -5.47 -9.75 -15.99
C GLN A 13 -4.44 -8.92 -15.24
N LYS A 14 -4.84 -7.71 -14.82
CA LYS A 14 -4.02 -6.87 -13.96
C LYS A 14 -3.53 -7.69 -12.76
N GLY A 15 -2.22 -7.70 -12.54
CA GLY A 15 -1.62 -8.32 -11.36
C GLY A 15 -2.12 -7.70 -10.05
N PHE A 16 -1.96 -8.40 -8.94
CA PHE A 16 -2.45 -7.96 -7.63
C PHE A 16 -2.00 -6.54 -7.27
N PHE A 17 -0.70 -6.24 -7.41
CA PHE A 17 -0.15 -4.92 -7.12
C PHE A 17 -0.68 -3.84 -8.07
N SER A 18 -0.88 -4.16 -9.35
CA SER A 18 -1.49 -3.22 -10.31
C SER A 18 -2.92 -2.88 -9.90
N LYS A 19 -3.74 -3.89 -9.53
CA LYS A 19 -5.10 -3.67 -9.01
C LYS A 19 -5.10 -2.86 -7.71
N LEU A 20 -4.10 -3.09 -6.84
CA LEU A 20 -3.96 -2.37 -5.58
C LEU A 20 -3.63 -0.89 -5.82
N ILE A 21 -2.60 -0.61 -6.63
CA ILE A 21 -2.17 0.76 -6.98
C ILE A 21 -3.31 1.50 -7.70
N ASP A 22 -4.04 0.83 -8.57
CA ASP A 22 -5.17 1.43 -9.29
C ASP A 22 -6.40 1.66 -8.41
N GLY A 23 -6.42 1.13 -7.18
CA GLY A 23 -7.56 1.24 -6.28
C GLY A 23 -8.75 0.38 -6.70
N ASP A 24 -8.54 -0.62 -7.55
CA ASP A 24 -9.60 -1.48 -8.12
C ASP A 24 -10.27 -2.37 -7.06
N PHE A 25 -9.65 -2.55 -5.89
CA PHE A 25 -10.25 -3.25 -4.74
C PHE A 25 -11.29 -2.40 -3.98
N GLY A 26 -11.40 -1.11 -4.29
CA GLY A 26 -12.31 -0.18 -3.65
C GLY A 26 -11.81 0.35 -2.30
N LEU A 27 -12.35 1.52 -1.91
CA LEU A 27 -11.82 2.32 -0.81
C LEU A 27 -11.72 1.56 0.52
N ALA A 28 -12.78 0.86 0.90
CA ALA A 28 -12.85 0.16 2.18
C ALA A 28 -11.79 -0.95 2.29
N LYS A 29 -11.63 -1.79 1.26
CA LYS A 29 -10.63 -2.86 1.28
C LYS A 29 -9.22 -2.30 1.21
N THR A 30 -8.98 -1.33 0.33
CA THR A 30 -7.65 -0.72 0.19
C THR A 30 -7.19 -0.06 1.48
N TYR A 31 -8.08 0.66 2.17
CA TYR A 31 -7.73 1.30 3.44
C TYR A 31 -7.68 0.33 4.61
N TRP A 32 -8.77 -0.40 4.90
CA TRP A 32 -8.86 -1.21 6.11
C TRP A 32 -8.04 -2.49 6.04
N LEU A 33 -8.10 -3.22 4.93
CA LEU A 33 -7.40 -4.48 4.81
C LEU A 33 -5.93 -4.24 4.47
N TYR A 34 -5.65 -3.59 3.34
CA TYR A 34 -4.28 -3.48 2.86
C TYR A 34 -3.47 -2.39 3.56
N GLY A 35 -4.11 -1.32 4.03
CA GLY A 35 -3.47 -0.29 4.86
C GLY A 35 -3.39 -0.69 6.33
N PHE A 36 -4.55 -0.78 6.98
CA PHE A 36 -4.61 -0.94 8.44
C PHE A 36 -4.20 -2.34 8.90
N VAL A 37 -4.80 -3.42 8.37
CA VAL A 37 -4.49 -4.79 8.84
C VAL A 37 -3.04 -5.16 8.53
N VAL A 38 -2.56 -4.94 7.29
CA VAL A 38 -1.15 -5.25 6.97
C VAL A 38 -0.19 -4.36 7.75
N GLY A 39 -0.50 -3.07 7.92
CA GLY A 39 0.30 -2.17 8.74
C GLY A 39 0.38 -2.61 10.21
N LEU A 40 -0.73 -3.10 10.78
CA LEU A 40 -0.77 -3.67 12.12
C LEU A 40 0.13 -4.90 12.23
N VAL A 41 0.06 -5.81 11.27
CA VAL A 41 0.91 -7.02 11.22
C VAL A 41 2.39 -6.62 11.18
N ILE A 42 2.77 -5.70 10.30
CA ILE A 42 4.15 -5.20 10.21
C ILE A 42 4.58 -4.57 11.55
N ASN A 43 3.73 -3.75 12.18
CA ASN A 43 4.04 -3.12 13.46
C ASN A 43 4.25 -4.13 14.60
N LEU A 44 3.48 -5.21 14.62
CA LEU A 44 3.66 -6.28 15.61
C LEU A 44 4.97 -7.03 15.37
N ILE A 45 5.30 -7.33 14.11
CA ILE A 45 6.56 -7.99 13.74
C ILE A 45 7.74 -7.13 14.15
N THR A 46 7.74 -5.82 13.90
CA THR A 46 8.89 -4.96 14.24
C THR A 46 9.16 -4.87 15.74
N ARG A 47 8.15 -5.05 16.60
CA ARG A 47 8.33 -5.03 18.07
C ARG A 47 9.03 -6.26 18.63
N ILE A 48 8.92 -7.39 17.93
CA ILE A 48 9.46 -8.68 18.41
C ILE A 48 10.78 -9.06 17.75
N VAL A 49 11.25 -8.28 16.78
CA VAL A 49 12.51 -8.51 16.06
C VAL A 49 13.63 -7.72 16.73
N PRO A 50 14.60 -8.37 17.40
CA PRO A 50 15.68 -7.67 18.11
C PRO A 50 16.86 -7.31 17.19
N SER A 51 16.92 -7.87 15.98
CA SER A 51 18.05 -7.70 15.06
C SER A 51 17.88 -6.44 14.21
N LEU A 52 18.89 -5.55 14.26
CA LEU A 52 18.96 -4.36 13.40
C LEU A 52 18.99 -4.73 11.90
N GLY A 53 19.74 -5.76 11.52
CA GLY A 53 19.78 -6.23 10.13
C GLY A 53 18.42 -6.73 9.63
N ALA A 54 17.68 -7.47 10.46
CA ALA A 54 16.32 -7.89 10.12
C ALA A 54 15.36 -6.71 10.03
N LEU A 55 15.51 -5.70 10.90
CA LEU A 55 14.73 -4.47 10.86
C LEU A 55 14.92 -3.71 9.54
N VAL A 56 16.17 -3.61 9.04
CA VAL A 56 16.48 -3.00 7.73
C VAL A 56 15.74 -3.71 6.61
N VAL A 57 15.77 -5.05 6.57
CA VAL A 57 15.05 -5.83 5.54
C VAL A 57 13.54 -5.60 5.63
N ILE A 58 12.96 -5.60 6.83
CA ILE A 58 11.53 -5.36 7.03
C ILE A 58 11.15 -3.96 6.53
N LEU A 59 11.91 -2.93 6.91
CA LEU A 59 11.65 -1.55 6.47
C LEU A 59 11.82 -1.38 4.96
N ALA A 60 12.84 -1.99 4.37
CA ALA A 60 13.09 -1.95 2.92
C ALA A 60 11.94 -2.57 2.10
N LEU A 61 11.23 -3.57 2.65
CA LEU A 61 10.04 -4.16 2.03
C LEU A 61 8.75 -3.39 2.37
N ALA A 62 8.63 -2.91 3.61
CA ALA A 62 7.44 -2.23 4.11
C ALA A 62 7.21 -0.87 3.43
N ILE A 63 8.28 -0.10 3.18
CA ILE A 63 8.18 1.23 2.59
C ILE A 63 7.59 1.20 1.17
N PRO A 64 8.11 0.41 0.20
CA PRO A 64 7.50 0.29 -1.13
C PRO A 64 6.06 -0.20 -1.10
N TYR A 65 5.75 -1.16 -0.20
CA TYR A 65 4.39 -1.64 -0.01
C TYR A 65 3.46 -0.53 0.51
N GLN A 66 3.90 0.24 1.50
CA GLN A 66 3.12 1.35 2.06
C GLN A 66 2.84 2.40 0.98
N VAL A 67 3.84 2.75 0.16
CA VAL A 67 3.66 3.64 -1.02
C VAL A 67 2.59 3.10 -1.98
N THR A 68 2.67 1.81 -2.30
CA THR A 68 1.70 1.11 -3.18
C THR A 68 0.27 1.25 -2.65
N VAL A 69 0.08 1.01 -1.35
CA VAL A 69 -1.23 1.14 -0.70
C VAL A 69 -1.72 2.58 -0.68
N LEU A 70 -0.85 3.56 -0.39
CA LEU A 70 -1.23 4.98 -0.36
C LEU A 70 -1.69 5.47 -1.74
N LEU A 71 -0.99 5.10 -2.80
CA LEU A 71 -1.42 5.36 -4.18
C LEU A 71 -2.77 4.69 -4.46
N GLY A 72 -2.93 3.44 -4.02
CA GLY A 72 -4.18 2.70 -4.11
C GLY A 72 -5.35 3.39 -3.42
N VAL A 73 -5.16 3.86 -2.18
CA VAL A 73 -6.18 4.59 -1.43
C VAL A 73 -6.54 5.89 -2.16
N TRP A 74 -5.53 6.64 -2.60
CA TRP A 74 -5.74 7.90 -3.31
C TRP A 74 -6.59 7.72 -4.57
N ARG A 75 -6.24 6.76 -5.43
CA ARG A 75 -7.00 6.44 -6.64
C ARG A 75 -8.37 5.81 -6.34
N ALA A 76 -8.48 5.01 -5.29
CA ALA A 76 -9.75 4.41 -4.87
C ALA A 76 -10.76 5.46 -4.41
N VAL A 77 -10.31 6.59 -3.83
CA VAL A 77 -11.19 7.70 -3.46
C VAL A 77 -11.85 8.32 -4.69
N ASP A 78 -11.11 8.49 -5.79
CA ASP A 78 -11.65 9.11 -7.00
C ASP A 78 -12.70 8.20 -7.69
N LYS A 79 -12.63 6.89 -7.45
CA LYS A 79 -13.61 5.89 -7.90
C LYS A 79 -14.77 5.67 -6.92
N TYR A 80 -14.72 6.26 -5.72
CA TYR A 80 -15.64 5.94 -4.64
C TYR A 80 -17.01 6.63 -4.81
N GLN A 81 -18.07 5.82 -4.99
CA GLN A 81 -19.45 6.28 -5.18
C GLN A 81 -20.27 6.34 -3.87
N GLY A 82 -19.67 6.01 -2.73
CA GLY A 82 -20.36 5.98 -1.43
C GLY A 82 -20.41 7.35 -0.74
N ARG A 83 -20.65 7.35 0.58
CA ARG A 83 -20.75 8.60 1.36
C ARG A 83 -19.42 9.37 1.36
N LYS A 84 -19.46 10.63 0.90
CA LYS A 84 -18.29 11.54 0.78
C LYS A 84 -17.43 11.66 2.04
N ALA A 85 -18.03 11.52 3.24
CA ALA A 85 -17.27 11.51 4.50
C ALA A 85 -16.15 10.47 4.52
N TRP A 86 -16.39 9.25 4.01
CA TRP A 86 -15.37 8.19 3.96
C TRP A 86 -14.24 8.50 2.98
N ALA A 87 -14.57 9.11 1.84
CA ALA A 87 -13.58 9.59 0.87
C ALA A 87 -12.66 10.67 1.46
N ILE A 88 -13.24 11.62 2.21
CA ILE A 88 -12.48 12.69 2.86
C ILE A 88 -11.55 12.11 3.94
N LEU A 89 -12.09 11.25 4.81
CA LEU A 89 -11.29 10.58 5.85
C LEU A 89 -10.14 9.78 5.25
N ALA A 90 -10.39 9.04 4.17
CA ALA A 90 -9.35 8.27 3.51
C ALA A 90 -8.28 9.16 2.85
N LYS A 91 -8.66 10.31 2.26
CA LYS A 91 -7.68 11.30 1.75
C LYS A 91 -6.81 11.86 2.88
N ILE A 92 -7.41 12.25 4.01
CA ILE A 92 -6.66 12.73 5.18
C ILE A 92 -5.70 11.64 5.68
N ALA A 93 -6.19 10.41 5.83
CA ALA A 93 -5.38 9.30 6.28
C ALA A 93 -4.25 8.96 5.30
N ALA A 94 -4.48 9.09 3.98
CA ALA A 94 -3.44 8.93 2.97
C ALA A 94 -2.35 10.00 3.09
N VAL A 95 -2.70 11.26 3.32
CA VAL A 95 -1.72 12.34 3.57
C VAL A 95 -0.90 12.06 4.81
N LEU A 96 -1.54 11.67 5.92
CA LEU A 96 -0.84 11.27 7.15
C LEU A 96 0.06 10.05 6.91
N GLY A 97 -0.39 9.10 6.10
CA GLY A 97 0.39 7.93 5.73
C GLY A 97 1.67 8.28 4.97
N TRP A 98 1.65 9.31 4.12
CA TRP A 98 2.86 9.81 3.45
C TRP A 98 3.88 10.40 4.43
N LEU A 99 3.41 11.12 5.46
CA LEU A 99 4.29 11.55 6.56
C LEU A 99 4.91 10.35 7.29
N GLY A 100 4.13 9.29 7.48
CA GLY A 100 4.62 8.02 8.02
C GLY A 100 5.71 7.37 7.14
N VAL A 101 5.57 7.41 5.82
CA VAL A 101 6.60 6.93 4.88
C VAL A 101 7.91 7.71 5.07
N LEU A 102 7.85 9.04 5.17
CA LEU A 102 9.02 9.87 5.41
C LEU A 102 9.68 9.56 6.76
N ALA A 103 8.89 9.39 7.81
CA ALA A 103 9.40 8.98 9.13
C ALA A 103 10.11 7.61 9.07
N ASN A 104 9.49 6.63 8.41
CA ASN A 104 10.08 5.29 8.26
C ASN A 104 11.37 5.31 7.41
N LEU A 105 11.46 6.19 6.41
CA LEU A 105 12.70 6.40 5.67
C LEU A 105 13.80 6.99 6.56
N GLY A 106 13.48 7.95 7.43
CA GLY A 106 14.42 8.49 8.41
C GLY A 106 14.95 7.40 9.34
N VAL A 107 14.05 6.57 9.89
CA VAL A 107 14.43 5.42 10.73
C VAL A 107 15.31 4.43 9.96
N LEU A 108 14.98 4.12 8.71
CA LEU A 108 15.79 3.22 7.89
C LEU A 108 17.22 3.74 7.71
N VAL A 109 17.38 5.03 7.40
CA VAL A 109 18.71 5.66 7.27
C VAL A 109 19.46 5.63 8.59
N GLU A 110 18.78 5.94 9.69
CA GLU A 110 19.38 5.90 11.03
C GLU A 110 19.89 4.50 11.39
N VAL A 111 19.06 3.47 11.20
CA VAL A 111 19.42 2.08 11.50
C VAL A 111 20.59 1.60 10.64
N ILE A 112 20.62 1.96 9.35
CA ILE A 112 21.75 1.65 8.46
C ILE A 112 23.04 2.31 8.97
N GLY A 113 22.97 3.53 9.52
CA GLY A 113 24.13 4.21 10.09
C GLY A 113 24.71 3.56 11.35
N TYR A 114 23.94 2.70 12.04
CA TYR A 114 24.41 1.94 13.21
C TYR A 114 24.99 0.55 12.87
N LEU A 115 24.85 0.08 11.62
CA LEU A 115 25.41 -1.19 11.14
C LEU A 115 26.85 -1.02 10.66
#